data_AF-A0A2V7ABG3-F1
#
_entry.id   AF-A0A2V7ABG3-F1
#
_cell.length_a   1.000
_cell.length_b   1.000
_cell.length_c   1.000
_cell.angle_alpha   90.00
_cell.angle_beta   90.00
_cell.angle_gamma   90.00
#
_symmetry.space_group_name_H-M   'P 1'
#
loop_
_entity.id
_entity.type
_entity.pdbx_description
1 polymer ?
#
loop_
_entity_poly.entity_id
_entity_poly.type
_entity_poly.pdbx_seq_one_letter_code
_entity_poly.pdbx_strand_id
1 'polypeptide(L)' 'MRDLAKTFSEGGREVAAVRDVSFEVHDAEFVAIVGPSGCGKSTILNMLGGLVTPSAGTIELDGRPVTGVPPKV' A
#
# COMPACT_ATOMS: atom_id res chain seq x y z
N MET A 1 7.20 -1.92 -4.86
CA MET A 1 6.99 -2.16 -3.41
C MET A 1 7.44 -3.56 -3.06
N ARG A 2 7.86 -3.79 -1.81
CA ARG A 2 8.37 -5.08 -1.35
C ARG A 2 7.73 -5.45 -0.01
N ASP A 3 7.28 -6.69 0.09
CA ASP A 3 6.77 -7.40 1.27
C ASP A 3 5.72 -6.58 2.04
N LEU A 4 4.82 -5.92 1.28
CA LEU A 4 3.92 -4.92 1.83
C LEU A 4 2.83 -5.59 2.67
N ALA A 5 2.68 -5.15 3.92
CA ALA A 5 1.64 -5.62 4.82
C ALA A 5 0.96 -4.48 5.57
N LYS A 6 -0.33 -4.68 5.89
CA LYS A 6 -1.10 -3.76 6.72
C LYS A 6 -2.01 -4.50 7.68
N THR A 7 -1.80 -4.24 8.96
CA THR A 7 -2.71 -4.62 10.04
C THR A 7 -3.28 -3.34 10.65
N PHE A 8 -4.61 -3.29 10.77
CA PHE A 8 -5.33 -2.28 11.53
C PHE A 8 -5.62 -2.83 12.93
N SER A 9 -5.45 -1.99 13.95
CA SER A 9 -5.80 -2.31 15.33
C SER A 9 -6.84 -1.30 15.80
N GLU A 10 -8.05 -1.77 16.10
CA GLU A 10 -9.14 -0.94 16.62
C GLU A 10 -9.89 -1.73 17.70
N GLY A 11 -10.11 -1.10 18.86
CA GLY A 11 -10.83 -1.72 19.98
C GLY A 11 -10.21 -3.02 20.50
N GLY A 12 -8.89 -3.19 20.39
CA GLY A 12 -8.19 -4.41 20.80
C GLY A 12 -8.28 -5.57 19.80
N ARG A 13 -8.92 -5.36 18.64
CA ARG A 13 -8.97 -6.34 17.55
C ARG A 13 -7.97 -5.97 16.47
N GLU A 14 -7.19 -6.96 16.03
CA GLU A 14 -6.32 -6.83 14.87
C GLU A 14 -6.97 -7.40 13.60
N VAL A 15 -6.89 -6.64 12.51
CA VAL A 15 -7.37 -7.04 11.18
C VAL A 15 -6.25 -6.86 10.17
N ALA A 16 -5.71 -7.97 9.68
CA ALA A 16 -4.75 -7.99 8.59
C ALA A 16 -5.46 -7.75 7.25
N ALA A 17 -5.38 -6.51 6.76
CA ALA A 17 -6.02 -6.06 5.52
C ALA A 17 -5.19 -6.36 4.27
N VAL A 18 -3.86 -6.36 4.39
CA VAL A 18 -2.92 -6.71 3.33
C VAL A 18 -1.82 -7.60 3.92
N ARG A 19 -1.50 -8.70 3.25
CA ARG A 19 -0.50 -9.67 3.69
C ARG A 19 0.48 -9.91 2.54
N ASP A 20 1.72 -9.51 2.75
CA ASP A 20 2.86 -9.87 1.91
C ASP A 20 2.64 -9.64 0.40
N VAL A 21 2.46 -8.37 0.02
CA VAL A 21 2.28 -7.98 -1.38
C VAL A 21 3.56 -7.34 -1.92
N SER A 22 4.11 -7.95 -2.97
CA SER A 22 5.28 -7.48 -3.69
C SER A 22 4.96 -7.32 -5.17
N PHE A 23 5.15 -6.12 -5.71
CA PHE A 23 5.13 -5.88 -7.15
C PHE A 23 5.87 -4.59 -7.51
N GLU A 24 6.28 -4.51 -8.77
CA GLU A 24 6.90 -3.33 -9.36
C GLU A 24 6.00 -2.85 -10.52
N VAL A 25 5.96 -1.54 -10.71
CA VAL A 25 5.26 -0.90 -11.83
C VAL A 25 6.28 -0.03 -12.52
N HIS A 26 6.43 -0.22 -13.82
CA HIS A 26 7.40 0.52 -14.62
C HIS A 26 6.81 1.81 -15.18
N ASP A 27 7.69 2.70 -15.65
CA ASP A 27 7.25 3.92 -16.33
C ASP A 27 6.38 3.58 -17.55
N ALA A 28 5.35 4.39 -17.77
CA ALA A 28 4.31 4.20 -18.78
C ALA A 28 3.49 2.88 -18.67
N GLU A 29 3.57 2.15 -17.57
CA GLU A 29 2.75 0.96 -17.34
C GLU A 29 1.35 1.30 -16.77
N PHE A 30 0.32 0.64 -17.31
CA PHE A 30 -1.04 0.74 -16.78
C PHE A 30 -1.41 -0.54 -16.03
N VAL A 31 -1.64 -0.42 -14.72
CA VAL A 31 -1.97 -1.54 -13.84
C VAL A 31 -3.33 -1.34 -13.20
N ALA A 32 -4.12 -2.42 -13.15
CA ALA A 32 -5.40 -2.46 -12.45
C ALA A 32 -5.38 -3.49 -11.32
N ILE A 33 -5.80 -3.07 -10.12
CA ILE A 33 -5.98 -3.97 -8.97
C ILE A 33 -7.46 -4.39 -8.91
N VAL A 34 -7.73 -5.67 -9.14
CA VAL A 34 -9.10 -6.23 -9.18
C VAL A 34 -9.33 -7.26 -8.08
N GLY A 35 -10.57 -7.36 -7.59
CA GLY A 35 -10.95 -8.34 -6.58
C GLY A 35 -12.20 -7.96 -5.78
N PRO A 36 -12.80 -8.89 -5.00
CA PRO A 36 -14.04 -8.67 -4.25
C PRO A 36 -13.97 -7.52 -3.25
N SER A 37 -15.11 -7.03 -2.78
CA SER A 37 -15.13 -6.04 -1.69
C SER A 37 -14.42 -6.58 -0.44
N GLY A 38 -13.67 -5.73 0.26
CA GLY A 38 -12.94 -6.11 1.48
C GLY A 38 -11.59 -6.81 1.28
N CYS A 39 -11.15 -7.12 0.05
CA CYS A 39 -9.87 -7.82 -0.16
C CYS A 39 -8.59 -6.95 -0.05
N GLY A 40 -8.70 -5.68 0.40
CA GLY A 40 -7.52 -4.83 0.66
C GLY A 40 -7.09 -3.89 -0.49
N LYS A 41 -7.81 -3.84 -1.62
CA LYS A 41 -7.46 -2.97 -2.78
C LYS A 41 -7.27 -1.50 -2.41
N SER A 42 -8.28 -0.90 -1.77
CA SER A 42 -8.22 0.51 -1.35
C SER A 42 -7.13 0.73 -0.30
N THR A 43 -6.85 -0.27 0.55
CA THR A 43 -5.75 -0.22 1.50
C THR A 43 -4.40 -0.16 0.79
N ILE A 44 -4.18 -0.98 -0.26
CA ILE A 44 -2.97 -0.92 -1.09
C ILE A 44 -2.85 0.45 -1.75
N LEU A 45 -3.89 0.94 -2.42
CA LEU A 45 -3.87 2.24 -3.09
C LEU A 45 -3.60 3.40 -2.13
N ASN A 46 -4.18 3.37 -0.92
CA ASN A 46 -3.93 4.37 0.10
C ASN A 46 -2.49 4.33 0.64
N MET A 47 -1.88 3.14 0.75
CA MET A 47 -0.47 3.03 1.13
C MET A 47 0.45 3.59 0.03
N LEU A 48 0.16 3.31 -1.24
CA LEU A 48 0.91 3.86 -2.38
C LEU A 48 0.84 5.38 -2.43
N GLY A 49 -0.32 5.97 -2.15
CA GLY A 49 -0.49 7.42 -2.05
C GLY A 49 0.07 8.05 -0.77
N GLY A 50 0.68 7.27 0.13
CA GLY A 50 1.22 7.76 1.40
C GLY A 50 0.16 8.20 2.42
N LEU A 51 -1.12 7.85 2.20
CA LEU A 51 -2.24 8.16 3.11
C LEU A 51 -2.31 7.19 4.30
N VAL A 52 -1.79 5.98 4.12
CA VAL A 52 -1.72 4.95 5.15
C VAL A 52 -0.29 4.43 5.22
N THR A 53 0.32 4.46 6.41
CA THR A 53 1.63 3.85 6.62
C THR A 53 1.50 2.33 6.64
N PRO A 54 2.33 1.57 5.90
CA PRO A 54 2.39 0.12 6.01
C PRO A 54 2.74 -0.33 7.43
N SER A 55 2.26 -1.51 7.84
CA SER A 55 2.69 -2.13 9.09
C SER A 55 4.04 -2.86 8.93
N ALA A 56 4.36 -3.29 7.71
CA ALA A 56 5.65 -3.82 7.30
C ALA A 56 5.84 -3.67 5.78
N GLY A 57 7.07 -3.88 5.33
CA GLY A 57 7.47 -3.71 3.92
C GLY A 57 7.77 -2.26 3.56
N THR A 58 8.09 -2.02 2.29
CA THR A 58 8.50 -0.70 1.78
C THR A 58 7.84 -0.35 0.46
N ILE A 59 7.66 0.95 0.26
CA ILE A 59 7.15 1.54 -0.99
C ILE A 59 8.14 2.61 -1.43
N GLU A 60 8.53 2.56 -2.70
CA GLU A 60 9.38 3.54 -3.34
C GLU A 60 8.68 4.04 -4.61
N LEU A 61 8.77 5.34 -4.86
CA LEU A 61 8.33 6.01 -6.08
C LEU A 61 9.55 6.75 -6.67
N ASP A 62 9.93 6.43 -7.90
CA ASP A 62 11.15 6.93 -8.54
C ASP A 62 12.41 6.74 -7.67
N GLY A 63 12.53 5.57 -7.03
CA GLY A 63 13.63 5.25 -6.12
C GLY A 63 13.61 6.03 -4.79
N ARG A 64 12.56 6.80 -4.50
CA ARG A 64 12.41 7.56 -3.25
C ARG A 64 11.39 6.89 -2.34
N PRO A 65 11.70 6.68 -1.06
CA PRO A 65 10.74 6.10 -0.11
C PRO A 65 9.47 6.94 0.01
N VAL A 66 8.32 6.28 0.02
CA VAL A 66 7.02 6.91 0.33
C VAL A 66 6.83 6.86 1.85
N THR A 67 7.05 8.01 2.52
CA THR A 67 6.90 8.14 3.97
C THR A 67 5.65 8.92 4.40
N GLY A 68 4.86 9.37 3.43
CA GLY A 68 3.65 10.16 3.64
C GLY A 68 3.10 10.70 2.32
N VAL A 69 2.04 11.49 2.39
CA VAL A 69 1.43 12.10 1.21
C VAL A 69 2.44 13.03 0.52
N PRO A 70 2.73 12.85 -0.78
CA PRO A 70 3.61 13.76 -1.51
C PRO A 70 3.07 15.19 -1.45
N PRO A 71 3.94 16.21 -1.31
CA PRO A 71 3.50 17.59 -1.36
C PRO A 71 2.81 17.87 -2.71
N LYS A 72 1.76 18.70 -2.68
CA LYS A 72 1.17 19.22 -3.92
C LYS A 72 2.26 20.03 -4.64
N VAL A 73 2.58 19.59 -5.86
CA VAL A 73 3.34 20.37 -6.85
C VAL A 73 2.51 21.54 -7.34
#